data_AF-A0A382R994-F1
#
_entry.id   AF-A0A382R994-F1
#
_cell.length_a   1.000
_cell.length_b   1.000
_cell.length_c   1.000
_cell.angle_alpha   90.00
_cell.angle_beta   90.00
_cell.angle_gamma   90.00
#
_symmetry.space_group_name_H-M   'P 1'
#
loop_
_entity.id
_entity.type
_entity.pdbx_description
1 polymer ?
#
loop_
_entity_poly.entity_id
_entity_poly.type
_entity_poly.pdbx_seq_one_letter_code
_entity_poly.pdbx_strand_id
1 'polypeptide(L)'
;MAFLLVGCSGEESNDGTLNDVSSQPIIDSPASDFVDPNTEIVRLNLWFDQKFEEQLDFSPEFRTRLGDKTDYDRFNDYTAAQQDKVLQWRRDSVAELESEF
;
A
#
# COMPACT_ATOMS: atom_id res chain seq x y z
N MET A 1 -22.14 -33.19 17.54
CA MET A 1 -21.05 -32.57 16.75
C MET A 1 -20.89 -31.13 17.22
N ALA A 2 -19.89 -30.87 18.05
CA ALA A 2 -19.53 -29.51 18.44
C ALA A 2 -18.50 -28.98 17.44
N PHE A 3 -18.83 -27.90 16.73
CA PHE A 3 -17.88 -27.17 15.88
C PHE A 3 -17.15 -26.17 16.77
N LEU A 4 -15.86 -26.40 17.01
CA LEU A 4 -14.99 -25.43 17.66
C LEU A 4 -14.48 -24.45 16.60
N LEU A 5 -14.90 -23.20 16.71
CA LEU A 5 -14.28 -22.07 16.02
C LEU A 5 -12.95 -21.77 16.71
N VAL A 6 -11.85 -22.23 16.12
CA VAL A 6 -10.50 -21.78 16.50
C VAL A 6 -10.32 -20.37 15.96
N GLY A 7 -10.43 -19.38 16.85
CA GLY A 7 -9.83 -18.07 16.62
C GLY A 7 -8.32 -18.21 16.76
N CYS A 8 -7.57 -17.80 15.74
CA CYS A 8 -6.12 -17.68 15.85
C CYS A 8 -5.81 -16.36 16.58
N SER A 9 -6.09 -16.33 17.89
CA SER A 9 -5.62 -15.27 18.78
C SER A 9 -4.60 -15.92 19.70
N GLY A 10 -3.32 -15.72 19.41
CA GLY A 10 -2.24 -16.13 20.31
C GLY A 10 -2.30 -15.27 21.56
N GLU A 11 -2.61 -15.87 22.70
CA GLU A 11 -2.31 -15.32 24.03
C GLU A 11 -0.86 -15.65 24.36
N GLU A 12 0.02 -14.66 24.27
CA GLU A 12 1.30 -14.68 24.99
C GLU A 12 1.17 -13.79 26.21
N SER A 13 1.08 -14.43 27.38
CA SER A 13 1.38 -13.81 28.66
C SER A 13 2.86 -13.44 28.69
N ASN A 14 3.19 -12.15 28.74
CA ASN A 14 4.52 -11.72 29.19
C ASN A 14 4.41 -10.62 30.24
N ASP A 15 5.08 -10.94 31.35
CA ASP A 15 5.23 -10.23 32.60
C ASP A 15 5.83 -8.83 32.40
N GLY A 16 5.39 -7.89 33.23
CA GLY A 16 5.85 -6.52 33.19
C GLY A 16 7.31 -6.41 33.57
N THR A 17 8.16 -6.16 32.58
CA THR A 17 9.43 -5.46 32.78
C THR A 17 9.58 -4.46 31.65
N LEU A 18 9.57 -3.18 32.01
CA LEU A 18 9.86 -2.07 31.11
C LEU A 18 11.31 -2.20 30.64
N ASN A 19 11.51 -2.82 29.47
CA ASN A 19 12.78 -2.75 28.77
C ASN A 19 12.78 -1.51 27.89
N ASP A 20 13.57 -0.54 28.34
CA ASP A 20 14.22 0.50 27.54
C ASP A 20 14.73 -0.08 26.22
N VAL A 21 14.05 0.25 25.12
CA VAL A 21 14.56 0.05 23.76
C VAL A 21 15.03 1.42 23.26
N SER A 22 16.22 1.79 23.70
CA SER A 22 17.06 2.65 22.89
C SER A 22 17.59 1.85 21.71
N SER A 23 17.44 2.44 20.52
CA SER A 23 18.23 2.23 19.31
C SER A 23 17.85 1.06 18.40
N GLN A 24 16.92 1.30 17.46
CA GLN A 24 17.00 0.96 16.03
C GLN A 24 16.26 2.04 15.22
N PRO A 25 16.65 2.28 13.96
CA PRO A 25 16.74 3.63 13.40
C PRO A 25 15.35 4.26 13.28
N ILE A 26 15.22 5.43 13.89
CA ILE A 26 14.40 6.49 13.34
C ILE A 26 14.78 6.59 11.86
N ILE A 27 13.90 6.16 10.96
CA ILE A 27 13.89 6.73 9.62
C ILE A 27 13.58 8.19 9.91
N ASP A 28 14.64 9.00 9.99
CA ASP A 28 14.51 10.45 10.02
C ASP A 28 13.62 10.79 8.84
N SER A 29 12.39 11.20 9.17
CA SER A 29 11.60 12.01 8.27
C SER A 29 12.52 13.15 7.86
N PRO A 30 12.86 13.30 6.56
CA PRO A 30 13.65 14.45 6.15
C PRO A 30 12.73 15.66 6.23
N ALA A 31 12.66 16.25 7.42
CA ALA A 31 12.33 17.65 7.54
C ALA A 31 13.44 18.43 6.82
N SER A 32 13.23 18.67 5.53
CA SER A 32 13.90 19.69 4.74
C SER A 32 15.43 19.62 4.73
N ASP A 33 15.97 18.55 4.15
CA ASP A 33 17.22 18.65 3.37
C ASP A 33 16.86 18.43 1.92
N PHE A 34 17.45 19.21 1.01
CA PHE A 34 17.21 19.11 -0.43
C PHE A 34 17.46 17.67 -0.88
N VAL A 35 16.39 16.90 -1.08
CA VAL A 35 16.48 15.55 -1.62
C VAL A 35 16.91 15.71 -3.07
N ASP A 36 18.08 15.16 -3.41
CA ASP A 36 18.54 15.17 -4.80
C ASP A 36 17.49 14.42 -5.65
N PRO A 37 16.87 15.09 -6.64
CA PRO A 37 15.83 14.48 -7.46
C PRO A 37 16.36 13.32 -8.32
N ASN A 38 17.68 13.14 -8.40
CA ASN A 38 18.34 12.06 -9.12
C ASN A 38 18.68 10.86 -8.21
N THR A 39 18.31 10.87 -6.93
CA THR A 39 18.45 9.68 -6.09
C THR A 39 17.46 8.60 -6.49
N GLU A 40 17.90 7.35 -6.36
CA GLU A 40 17.06 6.19 -6.67
C GLU A 40 15.77 6.14 -5.83
N ILE A 41 15.84 6.60 -4.58
CA ILE A 41 14.67 6.68 -3.68
C ILE A 41 13.62 7.65 -4.24
N VAL A 42 14.03 8.81 -4.78
CA VAL A 42 13.09 9.76 -5.39
C VAL A 42 12.46 9.16 -6.65
N ARG A 43 13.26 8.52 -7.51
CA ARG A 43 12.76 7.86 -8.71
C ARG A 43 11.72 6.80 -8.38
N LEU A 44 11.99 5.98 -7.36
CA LEU A 44 11.08 4.92 -6.92
C LEU A 44 9.78 5.49 -6.34
N ASN A 45 9.85 6.54 -5.53
CA ASN A 45 8.64 7.19 -5.00
C ASN A 45 7.78 7.80 -6.11
N LEU A 46 8.39 8.47 -7.10
CA LEU A 46 7.66 9.02 -8.24
C LEU A 46 6.97 7.92 -9.06
N TRP A 47 7.61 6.76 -9.21
CA TRP A 47 7.00 5.60 -9.84
C TRP A 47 5.81 5.07 -9.02
N PHE A 48 5.94 4.96 -7.70
CA PHE A 48 4.83 4.55 -6.83
C PHE A 48 3.65 5.52 -6.89
N ASP A 49 3.91 6.83 -6.91
CA ASP A 49 2.88 7.86 -7.06
C ASP A 49 2.11 7.67 -8.37
N GLN A 50 2.82 7.41 -9.48
CA GLN A 50 2.20 7.14 -10.77
C GLN A 50 1.34 5.86 -10.75
N LYS A 51 1.89 4.75 -10.24
CA LYS A 51 1.13 3.49 -10.17
C LYS A 51 -0.06 3.57 -9.22
N PHE A 52 0.01 4.42 -8.20
CA PHE A 52 -1.11 4.67 -7.32
C PHE A 52 -2.25 5.38 -8.05
N GLU A 53 -1.95 6.42 -8.84
CA GLU A 53 -2.97 7.09 -9.66
C GLU A 53 -3.59 6.15 -10.70
N GLU A 54 -2.79 5.32 -11.39
CA GLU A 54 -3.30 4.28 -12.29
C GLU A 54 -4.22 3.29 -11.56
N GLN A 55 -3.89 2.93 -10.32
CA GLN A 55 -4.74 2.05 -9.52
C GLN A 55 -6.09 2.69 -9.19
N LEU A 56 -6.08 3.99 -8.89
CA LEU A 56 -7.29 4.74 -8.53
C LEU A 56 -8.27 4.85 -9.70
N ASP A 57 -7.80 4.79 -10.95
CA ASP A 57 -8.66 4.74 -12.14
C ASP A 57 -9.56 3.49 -12.19
N PHE A 58 -9.18 2.40 -11.52
CA PHE A 58 -10.02 1.22 -11.37
C PHE A 58 -11.03 1.33 -10.22
N SER A 59 -10.90 2.34 -9.35
CA SER A 59 -11.73 2.44 -8.14
C SER A 59 -12.19 3.87 -7.82
N PRO A 60 -13.25 4.36 -8.50
CA PRO A 60 -13.91 5.62 -8.15
C PRO A 60 -14.35 5.70 -6.67
N GLU A 61 -14.75 4.59 -6.07
CA GLU A 61 -15.11 4.55 -4.65
C GLU A 61 -13.89 4.76 -3.73
N PHE A 62 -12.69 4.33 -4.17
CA PHE A 62 -11.48 4.59 -3.41
C PHE A 62 -11.08 6.06 -3.52
N ARG A 63 -11.15 6.67 -4.71
CA ARG A 63 -11.01 8.13 -4.86
C ARG A 63 -11.96 8.90 -3.94
N THR A 64 -13.22 8.44 -3.85
CA THR A 64 -14.22 8.96 -2.90
C THR A 64 -13.79 8.87 -1.43
N ARG A 65 -13.23 7.73 -1.00
CA ARG A 65 -12.71 7.60 0.37
C ARG A 65 -11.52 8.52 0.65
N LEU A 66 -10.74 8.88 -0.37
CA LEU A 66 -9.61 9.80 -0.26
C LEU A 66 -10.02 11.28 -0.33
N GLY A 67 -11.28 11.58 -0.64
CA GLY A 67 -11.76 12.95 -0.79
C GLY A 67 -11.51 13.57 -2.18
N ASP A 68 -11.00 12.78 -3.14
CA ASP A 68 -10.77 13.19 -4.53
C ASP A 68 -12.07 13.11 -5.33
N LYS A 69 -12.64 14.27 -5.68
CA LYS A 69 -13.96 14.44 -6.33
C LYS A 69 -14.09 13.87 -7.74
N THR A 70 -13.04 13.30 -8.30
CA THR A 70 -13.07 12.62 -9.60
C THR A 70 -14.04 11.43 -9.55
N ASP A 71 -14.97 11.34 -10.50
CA ASP A 71 -15.93 10.22 -10.67
C ASP A 71 -16.81 9.86 -9.46
N TYR A 72 -17.17 10.85 -8.62
CA TYR A 72 -17.99 10.67 -7.40
C TYR A 72 -19.38 10.03 -7.60
N ASP A 73 -19.90 10.02 -8.82
CA ASP A 73 -21.18 9.42 -9.19
C ASP A 73 -21.04 8.00 -9.76
N ARG A 74 -19.85 7.39 -9.65
CA ARG A 74 -19.53 6.08 -10.19
C ARG A 74 -19.23 5.08 -9.08
N PHE A 75 -19.68 3.85 -9.29
CA PHE A 75 -19.26 2.68 -8.50
C PHE A 75 -18.16 1.93 -9.25
N ASN A 76 -17.38 1.14 -8.52
CA ASN A 76 -16.38 0.28 -9.15
C ASN A 76 -17.07 -0.75 -10.06
N ASP A 77 -16.38 -1.18 -11.12
CA ASP A 77 -16.81 -2.32 -11.91
C ASP A 77 -16.38 -3.63 -11.21
N TYR A 78 -17.36 -4.35 -10.68
CA TYR A 78 -17.18 -5.60 -9.95
C TYR A 78 -17.25 -6.86 -10.83
N THR A 79 -17.30 -6.72 -12.16
CA THR A 79 -17.33 -7.87 -13.07
C THR A 79 -16.03 -8.67 -13.04
N ALA A 80 -16.09 -9.96 -13.37
CA ALA A 80 -14.91 -10.81 -13.47
C ALA A 80 -13.90 -10.26 -14.50
N ALA A 81 -14.40 -9.74 -15.63
CA ALA A 81 -13.55 -9.15 -16.66
C ALA A 81 -12.75 -7.94 -16.15
N GLN A 82 -13.32 -7.11 -15.29
CA GLN A 82 -12.58 -6.01 -14.68
C GLN A 82 -11.55 -6.51 -13.66
N GLN A 83 -11.91 -7.52 -12.86
CA GLN A 83 -10.97 -8.14 -11.90
C GLN A 83 -9.75 -8.72 -12.63
N ASP A 84 -9.96 -9.38 -13.78
CA ASP A 84 -8.87 -9.91 -14.61
C ASP A 84 -7.94 -8.80 -15.11
N LYS A 85 -8.49 -7.65 -15.54
CA LYS A 85 -7.69 -6.49 -15.94
C LYS A 85 -6.84 -5.95 -14.79
N VAL A 86 -7.42 -5.81 -13.59
CA VAL A 86 -6.69 -5.34 -12.40
C VAL A 86 -5.59 -6.32 -12.02
N LEU A 87 -5.85 -7.63 -12.08
CA LEU A 87 -4.84 -8.66 -11.81
C LEU A 87 -3.69 -8.62 -12.82
N GLN A 88 -4.01 -8.43 -14.10
CA GLN A 88 -2.99 -8.32 -15.15
C GLN A 88 -2.14 -7.06 -14.93
N TRP A 89 -2.78 -5.90 -14.73
CA TRP A 89 -2.08 -4.65 -14.43
C TRP A 89 -1.15 -4.80 -13.21
N ARG A 90 -1.59 -5.46 -12.13
CA ARG A 90 -0.72 -5.70 -10.96
C ARG A 90 0.52 -6.52 -11.29
N ARG A 91 0.37 -7.57 -12.11
CA ARG A 91 1.52 -8.41 -12.53
C ARG A 91 2.49 -7.60 -13.38
N ASP A 92 1.96 -6.82 -14.30
CA ASP A 92 2.76 -5.99 -15.20
C ASP A 92 3.52 -4.91 -14.41
N SER A 93 2.88 -4.23 -13.47
CA SER A 93 3.54 -3.24 -12.60
C SER A 93 4.66 -3.84 -11.74
N VAL A 94 4.51 -5.08 -11.26
CA VAL A 94 5.59 -5.76 -10.52
C VAL A 94 6.75 -6.12 -11.45
N ALA A 95 6.46 -6.66 -12.63
CA ALA A 95 7.49 -6.99 -13.61
C ALA A 95 8.26 -5.74 -14.07
N GLU A 96 7.57 -4.62 -14.25
CA GLU A 96 8.16 -3.31 -14.53
C GLU A 96 9.10 -2.89 -13.40
N LEU A 97 8.62 -2.91 -12.15
CA LEU A 97 9.42 -2.57 -10.97
C LEU A 97 10.71 -3.41 -10.88
N GLU A 98 10.60 -4.73 -11.01
CA GLU A 98 11.75 -5.66 -10.96
C GLU A 98 12.75 -5.46 -12.12
N SER A 99 12.29 -4.90 -13.25
CA SER A 99 13.14 -4.66 -14.41
C SER A 99 13.81 -3.28 -14.39
N GLU A 100 13.16 -2.30 -13.76
CA GLU A 100 13.59 -0.91 -13.78
C GLU A 100 14.34 -0.47 -12.51
N PHE A 101 14.20 -1.17 -11.37
CA PHE A 101 14.76 -0.82 -10.06
C PHE A 101 15.47 -2.03 -9.41
#